data_AF-A0ABD0K8Q2-F1
#
_entry.id   AF-A0ABD0K8Q2-F1
#
_cell.length_a   1.000
_cell.length_b   1.000
_cell.length_c   1.000
_cell.angle_alpha   90.00
_cell.angle_beta   90.00
_cell.angle_gamma   90.00
#
_symmetry.space_group_name_H-M   'P 1'
#
loop_
_entity.id
_entity.type
_entity.pdbx_description
1 polymer ?
#
loop_
_entity_poly.entity_id
_entity_poly.type
_entity_poly.pdbx_seq_one_letter_code
_entity_poly.pdbx_strand_id
1 'polypeptide(L)'
;MFIATVLAFTLTFVVAPSAGHPCDTATPDTFVCDPSRQGLYFYRCMGGGLWYEFPCPAGLVFSNTLQRCDWAIPGVNECNDQTIQTTPSAPSETTTAGMSGTSPWTATPPVTITPPVTTTPPVTTTPPVTTTPTLTTAPLPSGSCNTATCSLPNCRCVGSDIPGDLNVTQVPQMVLLTFDDGIVSSNFIKYNQLFPADQQAALKNPNGCRTVATFFVSGDYTDMGLVKTLSDRGNEMASHSISHGQPGWWDRAAWDQEIQGMRKRLGQATGRGVSEIRGMRSPYLVLGGETQFSMLQDNGFLYDSSMYGGSLVEDEASPLWPFTLKYPPMTSQAVCDQPNCPARSYPQIWEVPLVRQYTLTGAACSMTDGCNLGSSPSKKDVVAYLRKNFNRHYTRNRSPFMISLHSYWFGNVQNSFQGLKEFLAELSGMPDVWQVSVSQMLDWVRNPLPMDRLDELTSWQC
;
A
#
# COMPACT_ATOMS: atom_id res chain seq x y z
N MET A 1 25.25 -50.89 -45.61
CA MET A 1 25.49 -50.42 -44.23
C MET A 1 25.19 -48.92 -44.21
N PHE A 2 24.31 -48.51 -43.30
CA PHE A 2 23.82 -47.16 -42.99
C PHE A 2 22.90 -46.41 -43.98
N ILE A 3 21.59 -46.49 -43.67
CA ILE A 3 20.57 -45.50 -43.99
C ILE A 3 20.44 -44.57 -42.78
N ALA A 4 20.36 -43.27 -43.02
CA ALA A 4 20.20 -42.24 -42.00
C ALA A 4 18.75 -42.15 -41.51
N THR A 5 18.55 -42.06 -40.19
CA THR A 5 17.24 -41.82 -39.56
C THR A 5 17.32 -40.56 -38.70
N VAL A 6 16.48 -39.58 -39.03
CA VAL A 6 16.28 -38.35 -38.26
C VAL A 6 15.37 -38.67 -37.07
N LEU A 7 15.84 -38.47 -35.83
CA LEU A 7 15.00 -38.55 -34.62
C LEU A 7 14.48 -37.16 -34.28
N ALA A 8 13.16 -36.97 -34.40
CA ALA A 8 12.44 -35.86 -33.80
C ALA A 8 12.15 -36.19 -32.32
N PHE A 9 12.62 -35.36 -31.39
CA PHE A 9 12.22 -35.43 -29.99
C PHE A 9 10.88 -34.69 -29.82
N THR A 10 9.78 -35.44 -29.82
CA THR A 10 8.50 -34.97 -29.28
C THR A 10 8.54 -35.12 -27.77
N LEU A 11 8.52 -34.00 -27.04
CA LEU A 11 8.37 -33.98 -25.59
C LEU A 11 6.90 -34.27 -25.25
N THR A 12 6.56 -35.55 -25.06
CA THR A 12 5.28 -35.94 -24.47
C THR A 12 5.33 -35.72 -22.96
N PHE A 13 4.64 -34.69 -22.47
CA PHE A 13 4.29 -34.60 -21.05
C PHE A 13 3.27 -35.70 -20.73
N VAL A 14 3.75 -36.78 -20.12
CA VAL A 14 2.87 -37.75 -19.45
C VAL A 14 2.57 -37.18 -18.07
N VAL A 15 1.43 -36.50 -17.94
CA VAL A 15 0.81 -36.29 -16.63
C VAL A 15 0.12 -37.60 -16.28
N ALA A 16 0.76 -38.42 -15.46
CA ALA A 16 0.06 -39.51 -14.80
C ALA A 16 -0.89 -38.89 -13.76
N PRO A 17 -2.18 -39.26 -13.73
CA PRO A 17 -3.05 -38.89 -12.62
C PRO A 17 -2.57 -39.67 -11.40
N SER A 18 -1.96 -39.00 -10.43
CA SER A 18 -1.67 -39.63 -9.14
C SER A 18 -2.99 -39.79 -8.40
N ALA A 19 -3.68 -40.92 -8.59
CA ALA A 19 -4.86 -41.24 -7.80
C ALA A 19 -4.50 -41.20 -6.30
N GLY A 20 -5.08 -40.27 -5.57
CA GLY A 20 -4.89 -40.11 -4.12
C GLY A 20 -4.25 -38.77 -3.71
N HIS A 21 -4.13 -37.78 -4.60
CA HIS A 21 -3.72 -36.44 -4.20
C HIS A 21 -4.87 -35.74 -3.45
N PRO A 22 -4.61 -34.95 -2.39
CA PRO A 22 -5.65 -34.26 -1.63
C PRO A 22 -6.59 -33.36 -2.46
N CYS A 23 -6.12 -32.89 -3.62
CA CYS A 23 -6.92 -32.11 -4.57
C CYS A 23 -7.80 -32.93 -5.52
N ASP A 24 -7.67 -34.26 -5.56
CA ASP A 24 -8.47 -35.11 -6.46
C ASP A 24 -9.95 -35.14 -6.07
N THR A 25 -10.23 -35.01 -4.77
CA THR A 25 -11.58 -35.04 -4.19
C THR A 25 -12.06 -33.67 -3.70
N ALA A 26 -11.22 -32.64 -3.80
CA ALA A 26 -11.52 -31.30 -3.35
C ALA A 26 -12.33 -30.52 -4.40
N THR A 27 -13.23 -29.65 -3.95
CA THR A 27 -13.95 -28.75 -4.87
C THR A 27 -12.98 -27.73 -5.50
N PRO A 28 -13.18 -27.31 -6.76
CA PRO A 28 -12.36 -26.27 -7.36
C PRO A 28 -12.31 -25.00 -6.50
N ASP A 29 -11.14 -24.38 -6.48
CA ASP A 29 -10.78 -23.19 -5.71
C ASP A 29 -10.80 -23.36 -4.17
N THR A 30 -10.51 -24.56 -3.68
CA THR A 30 -10.32 -24.82 -2.24
C THR A 30 -8.86 -25.00 -1.87
N PHE A 31 -8.53 -24.68 -0.62
CA PHE A 31 -7.22 -24.93 -0.06
C PHE A 31 -7.24 -26.16 0.84
N VAL A 32 -6.29 -27.07 0.61
CA VAL A 32 -6.21 -28.35 1.31
C VAL A 32 -4.81 -28.53 1.85
N CYS A 33 -4.70 -28.87 3.14
CA CYS A 33 -3.43 -29.19 3.76
C CYS A 33 -2.70 -30.35 3.04
N ASP A 34 -1.37 -30.30 3.00
CA ASP A 34 -0.56 -31.49 2.67
C ASP A 34 -0.33 -32.39 3.90
N PRO A 35 -0.94 -33.60 3.94
CA PRO A 35 -0.76 -34.54 5.04
C PRO A 35 0.65 -35.12 5.12
N SER A 36 1.36 -35.24 3.99
CA SER A 36 2.71 -35.82 3.95
C SER A 36 3.75 -34.91 4.61
N ARG A 37 3.48 -33.61 4.66
CA ARG A 37 4.31 -32.56 5.27
C ARG A 37 3.67 -31.93 6.50
N GLN A 38 2.71 -32.63 7.12
CA GLN A 38 2.07 -32.22 8.39
C GLN A 38 1.56 -30.77 8.37
N GLY A 39 1.11 -30.29 7.22
CA GLY A 39 0.60 -28.92 7.06
C GLY A 39 1.62 -27.80 7.02
N LEU A 40 2.92 -28.12 6.95
CA LEU A 40 3.93 -27.13 6.57
C LEU A 40 3.74 -26.63 5.14
N TYR A 41 2.99 -27.37 4.32
CA TYR A 41 2.58 -27.00 2.98
C TYR A 41 1.08 -27.24 2.80
N PHE A 42 0.48 -26.54 1.86
CA PHE A 42 -0.91 -26.70 1.46
C PHE A 42 -1.05 -26.49 -0.05
N TYR A 43 -2.18 -26.93 -0.60
CA TYR A 43 -2.47 -26.87 -2.01
C TYR A 43 -3.69 -25.98 -2.28
N ARG A 44 -3.65 -25.17 -3.34
CA ARG A 44 -4.86 -24.60 -3.95
C ARG A 44 -5.30 -25.50 -5.09
N CYS A 45 -6.45 -26.13 -4.95
CA CYS A 45 -6.98 -27.08 -5.93
C CYS A 45 -7.79 -26.33 -7.00
N MET A 46 -7.41 -26.43 -8.27
CA MET A 46 -8.09 -25.71 -9.37
C MET A 46 -9.15 -26.56 -10.09
N GLY A 47 -9.29 -27.84 -9.70
CA GLY A 47 -10.12 -28.82 -10.41
C GLY A 47 -9.39 -29.44 -11.61
N GLY A 48 -9.89 -30.57 -12.11
CA GLY A 48 -9.32 -31.26 -13.28
C GLY A 48 -7.91 -31.81 -13.08
N GLY A 49 -7.49 -32.07 -11.83
CA GLY A 49 -6.14 -32.56 -11.52
C GLY A 49 -5.06 -31.47 -11.55
N LEU A 50 -5.42 -30.19 -11.51
CA LEU A 50 -4.47 -29.07 -11.38
C LEU A 50 -4.47 -28.54 -9.94
N TRP A 51 -3.29 -28.32 -9.39
CA TRP A 51 -3.11 -27.71 -8.08
C TRP A 51 -1.82 -26.89 -8.01
N TYR A 52 -1.78 -25.92 -7.11
CA TYR A 52 -0.58 -25.15 -6.78
C TYR A 52 -0.20 -25.39 -5.33
N GLU A 53 1.07 -25.60 -5.07
CA GLU A 53 1.62 -25.85 -3.74
C GLU A 53 2.15 -24.56 -3.11
N PHE A 54 1.91 -24.38 -1.82
CA PHE A 54 2.34 -23.23 -1.03
C PHE A 54 2.93 -23.68 0.31
N PRO A 55 4.07 -23.13 0.74
CA PRO A 55 4.57 -23.32 2.10
C PRO A 55 3.84 -22.41 3.08
N CYS A 56 3.66 -22.87 4.32
CA CYS A 56 3.34 -21.99 5.44
C CYS A 56 4.59 -21.26 5.95
N PRO A 57 4.44 -20.03 6.50
CA PRO A 57 5.53 -19.35 7.18
C PRO A 57 6.14 -20.20 8.30
N ALA A 58 7.42 -19.95 8.61
CA ALA A 58 8.17 -20.75 9.58
C ALA A 58 7.46 -20.82 10.95
N GLY A 59 7.20 -22.04 11.42
CA GLY A 59 6.53 -22.30 12.70
C GLY A 59 5.00 -22.41 12.63
N LEU A 60 4.40 -22.21 11.45
CA LEU A 60 2.96 -22.34 11.24
C LEU A 60 2.61 -23.61 10.44
N VAL A 61 1.37 -24.07 10.57
CA VAL A 61 0.78 -25.15 9.77
C VAL A 61 -0.55 -24.70 9.19
N PHE A 62 -0.93 -25.25 8.04
CA PHE A 62 -2.18 -24.91 7.39
C PHE A 62 -3.39 -25.47 8.15
N SER A 63 -4.32 -24.61 8.55
CA SER A 63 -5.60 -25.01 9.14
C SER A 63 -6.65 -25.17 8.04
N ASN A 64 -7.17 -26.40 7.88
CA ASN A 64 -8.27 -26.68 6.97
C ASN A 64 -9.55 -25.97 7.41
N THR A 65 -9.73 -25.76 8.72
CA THR A 65 -10.89 -25.06 9.28
C THR A 65 -10.87 -23.56 8.98
N LEU A 66 -9.70 -22.93 9.12
CA LEU A 66 -9.53 -21.48 8.99
C LEU A 66 -9.12 -21.04 7.58
N GLN A 67 -8.80 -22.01 6.72
CA GLN A 67 -8.32 -21.80 5.34
C GLN A 67 -7.12 -20.84 5.27
N ARG A 68 -6.20 -20.94 6.24
CA ARG A 68 -4.95 -20.15 6.34
C ARG A 68 -3.89 -20.87 7.18
N CYS A 69 -2.65 -20.43 7.10
CA CYS A 69 -1.60 -20.88 8.03
C CYS A 69 -1.83 -20.27 9.42
N ASP A 70 -1.84 -21.12 10.44
CA ASP A 70 -2.02 -20.76 11.84
C ASP A 70 -1.09 -21.61 12.73
N TRP A 71 -1.06 -21.33 14.02
CA TRP A 71 -0.26 -22.09 14.97
C TRP A 71 -0.79 -23.51 15.11
N ALA A 72 0.11 -24.49 15.14
CA ALA A 72 -0.26 -25.89 15.36
C ALA A 72 -0.97 -26.04 16.72
N ILE A 73 -2.17 -26.62 16.71
CA ILE A 73 -2.91 -26.94 17.92
C ILE A 73 -2.33 -28.24 18.51
N PRO A 74 -1.80 -28.24 19.74
CA PRO A 74 -1.20 -29.44 20.33
C PRO A 74 -2.19 -30.60 20.39
N GLY A 75 -1.84 -31.74 19.78
CA GLY A 75 -2.67 -32.95 19.78
C GLY A 75 -3.74 -33.02 18.68
N VAL A 76 -3.85 -32.00 17.82
CA VAL A 76 -4.78 -31.99 16.66
C VAL A 76 -3.97 -31.96 15.37
N ASN A 77 -4.20 -32.93 14.48
CA ASN A 77 -3.66 -32.92 13.12
C ASN A 77 -4.80 -32.74 12.12
N GLU A 78 -5.11 -31.47 11.81
CA GLU A 78 -6.17 -31.09 10.86
C GLU A 78 -5.94 -31.65 9.45
N CYS A 79 -4.71 -32.06 9.12
CA CYS A 79 -4.37 -32.59 7.80
C CYS A 79 -4.73 -34.07 7.64
N ASN A 80 -4.94 -34.80 8.74
CA ASN A 80 -5.29 -36.21 8.73
C ASN A 80 -6.74 -36.49 9.16
N ASP A 81 -7.47 -35.47 9.62
CA ASP A 81 -8.83 -35.63 10.13
C ASP A 81 -9.87 -35.22 9.07
N GLN A 82 -10.36 -36.20 8.31
CA GLN A 82 -11.43 -36.00 7.33
C GLN A 82 -12.81 -35.75 7.95
N THR A 83 -12.93 -35.66 9.28
CA THR A 83 -14.21 -35.44 9.96
C THR A 83 -14.57 -33.96 10.16
N ILE A 84 -13.67 -33.03 9.86
CA ILE A 84 -13.94 -31.59 9.90
C ILE A 84 -14.25 -31.06 8.49
N GLN A 85 -15.30 -31.61 7.87
CA GLN A 85 -15.98 -30.96 6.74
C GLN A 85 -17.23 -30.27 7.29
N THR A 86 -17.17 -28.97 7.53
CA THR A 86 -18.37 -28.17 7.81
C THR A 86 -18.79 -27.33 6.60
N THR A 87 -19.81 -27.88 5.94
CA THR A 87 -21.05 -27.21 5.53
C THR A 87 -20.94 -25.89 4.72
N PRO A 88 -21.32 -25.92 3.42
CA PRO A 88 -21.64 -24.69 2.70
C PRO A 88 -22.93 -24.08 3.23
N SER A 89 -22.91 -22.78 3.52
CA SER A 89 -24.13 -22.01 3.78
C SER A 89 -24.76 -21.62 2.44
N ALA A 90 -25.89 -22.25 2.12
CA ALA A 90 -26.74 -22.07 0.93
C ALA A 90 -27.72 -20.86 1.07
N PRO A 91 -28.68 -20.55 0.15
CA PRO A 91 -28.91 -21.03 -1.23
C PRO A 91 -29.10 -19.89 -2.28
N SER A 92 -28.93 -20.22 -3.57
CA SER A 92 -29.45 -19.41 -4.68
C SER A 92 -30.89 -19.80 -4.99
N GLU A 93 -31.82 -18.85 -4.91
CA GLU A 93 -33.14 -18.98 -5.54
C GLU A 93 -33.07 -18.47 -6.98
N THR A 94 -33.23 -19.42 -7.90
CA THR A 94 -33.48 -19.17 -9.32
C THR A 94 -34.92 -18.71 -9.49
N THR A 95 -35.13 -17.47 -9.95
CA THR A 95 -36.39 -17.08 -10.60
C THR A 95 -36.17 -16.89 -12.09
N THR A 96 -36.79 -17.79 -12.84
CA THR A 96 -36.94 -17.78 -14.29
C THR A 96 -37.81 -16.60 -14.70
N ALA A 97 -37.32 -15.76 -15.61
CA ALA A 97 -38.17 -14.93 -16.45
C ALA A 97 -37.49 -14.75 -17.81
N GLY A 98 -37.90 -15.59 -18.77
CA GLY A 98 -37.73 -15.26 -20.17
C GLY A 98 -38.77 -14.22 -20.56
N MET A 99 -38.35 -13.18 -21.27
CA MET A 99 -39.23 -12.51 -22.23
C MET A 99 -38.42 -11.75 -23.28
N SER A 100 -38.75 -12.12 -24.51
CA SER A 100 -38.35 -11.52 -25.77
C SER A 100 -38.71 -10.03 -25.85
N GLY A 101 -37.87 -9.24 -26.51
CA GLY A 101 -38.10 -7.81 -26.71
C GLY A 101 -37.10 -7.21 -27.69
N THR A 102 -37.29 -7.51 -28.97
CA THR A 102 -36.67 -6.81 -30.09
C THR A 102 -37.16 -5.36 -30.17
N SER A 103 -36.25 -4.38 -30.23
CA SER A 103 -36.48 -3.15 -31.01
C SER A 103 -35.16 -2.38 -31.29
N PRO A 104 -35.06 -1.65 -32.41
CA PRO A 104 -33.81 -1.26 -33.02
C PRO A 104 -33.38 0.16 -32.62
N TRP A 105 -32.09 0.35 -32.36
CA TRP A 105 -31.49 1.68 -32.34
C TRP A 105 -30.87 1.98 -33.70
N THR A 106 -31.50 2.93 -34.39
CA THR A 106 -31.06 3.58 -35.61
C THR A 106 -29.72 4.27 -35.42
N ALA A 107 -28.77 3.93 -36.29
CA ALA A 107 -27.51 4.65 -36.43
C ALA A 107 -27.74 6.03 -37.07
N THR A 108 -27.31 7.09 -36.40
CA THR A 108 -27.14 8.42 -37.00
C THR A 108 -25.71 8.60 -37.51
N PRO A 109 -25.51 9.28 -38.66
CA PRO A 109 -24.22 9.35 -39.35
C PRO A 109 -23.25 10.36 -38.70
N PRO A 110 -21.95 10.31 -39.05
CA PRO A 110 -20.94 11.19 -38.47
C PRO A 110 -21.02 12.61 -39.07
N VAL A 111 -21.06 13.61 -38.20
CA VAL A 111 -20.89 15.02 -38.58
C VAL A 111 -19.41 15.33 -38.71
N THR A 112 -18.99 15.66 -39.93
CA THR A 112 -17.64 16.14 -40.26
C THR A 112 -17.50 17.59 -39.80
N ILE A 113 -16.55 17.85 -38.89
CA ILE A 113 -16.22 19.21 -38.45
C ILE A 113 -14.84 19.56 -39.04
N THR A 114 -14.82 20.41 -40.05
CA THR A 114 -13.60 21.01 -40.62
C THR A 114 -13.08 22.10 -39.68
N PRO A 115 -11.78 22.10 -39.30
CA PRO A 115 -11.19 23.21 -38.57
C PRO A 115 -10.79 24.37 -39.53
N PRO A 116 -10.84 25.63 -39.08
CA PRO A 116 -10.46 26.78 -39.90
C PRO A 116 -8.94 26.90 -40.04
N VAL A 117 -8.51 27.18 -41.26
CA VAL A 117 -7.12 27.45 -41.65
C VAL A 117 -6.67 28.79 -41.06
N THR A 118 -5.65 28.76 -40.21
CA THR A 118 -4.93 29.96 -39.75
C THR A 118 -3.58 30.01 -40.47
N THR A 119 -3.33 31.08 -41.21
CA THR A 119 -2.08 31.34 -41.92
C THR A 119 -1.05 31.96 -40.98
N THR A 120 0.06 31.24 -40.71
CA THR A 120 1.27 31.81 -40.10
C THR A 120 2.43 31.84 -41.12
N PRO A 121 3.25 32.91 -41.13
CA PRO A 121 4.38 33.06 -42.05
C PRO A 121 5.59 32.19 -41.66
N PRO A 122 6.55 31.95 -42.60
CA PRO A 122 7.55 30.91 -42.44
C PRO A 122 8.67 31.33 -41.49
N VAL A 123 8.87 30.54 -40.44
CA VAL A 123 10.04 30.63 -39.55
C VAL A 123 11.09 29.63 -40.04
N THR A 124 12.28 30.17 -40.29
CA THR A 124 13.51 29.50 -40.73
C THR A 124 13.85 28.30 -39.84
N THR A 125 13.94 27.12 -40.45
CA THR A 125 14.33 25.87 -39.78
C THR A 125 15.85 25.80 -39.60
N THR A 126 16.31 26.03 -38.38
CA THR A 126 17.58 25.46 -37.88
C THR A 126 17.20 24.48 -36.77
N PRO A 127 17.58 23.19 -36.86
CA PRO A 127 17.25 22.23 -35.81
C PRO A 127 17.95 22.65 -34.50
N PRO A 128 17.22 22.74 -33.37
CA PRO A 128 17.88 22.91 -32.09
C PRO A 128 18.66 21.64 -31.77
N VAL A 129 19.94 21.80 -31.47
CA VAL A 129 20.77 20.74 -30.90
C VAL A 129 20.17 20.40 -29.55
N THR A 130 19.47 19.28 -29.46
CA THR A 130 19.02 18.69 -28.20
C THR A 130 20.25 18.23 -27.44
N THR A 131 20.83 19.10 -26.63
CA THR A 131 21.77 18.68 -25.59
C THR A 131 20.95 18.02 -24.49
N THR A 132 20.81 16.70 -24.56
CA THR A 132 20.43 15.89 -23.41
C THR A 132 21.37 16.26 -22.26
N PRO A 133 20.89 16.74 -21.11
CA PRO A 133 21.77 16.94 -19.97
C PRO A 133 22.24 15.55 -19.56
N THR A 134 23.50 15.24 -19.86
CA THR A 134 24.20 14.12 -19.25
C THR A 134 24.19 14.39 -17.75
N LEU A 135 23.35 13.65 -17.03
CA LEU A 135 23.49 13.45 -15.59
C LEU A 135 24.93 13.00 -15.36
N THR A 136 25.80 13.92 -14.98
CA THR A 136 27.11 13.59 -14.44
C THR A 136 26.87 12.67 -13.26
N THR A 137 27.24 11.41 -13.43
CA THR A 137 27.18 10.35 -12.42
C THR A 137 28.17 10.72 -11.32
N ALA A 138 27.78 11.64 -10.44
CA ALA A 138 28.49 11.84 -9.19
C ALA A 138 28.59 10.46 -8.50
N PRO A 139 29.75 10.10 -7.92
CA PRO A 139 29.89 8.85 -7.19
C PRO A 139 28.76 8.73 -6.16
N LEU A 140 28.08 7.57 -6.15
CA LEU A 140 27.02 7.30 -5.18
C LEU A 140 27.61 7.47 -3.77
N PRO A 141 26.99 8.28 -2.89
CA PRO A 141 27.48 8.43 -1.53
C PRO A 141 27.52 7.07 -0.83
N SER A 142 28.71 6.67 -0.40
CA SER A 142 28.93 5.58 0.54
C SER A 142 29.25 6.18 1.91
N GLY A 143 28.58 5.70 2.96
CA GLY A 143 28.81 6.15 4.34
C GLY A 143 27.64 6.92 4.97
N SER A 144 27.91 7.51 6.13
CA SER A 144 26.94 8.29 6.91
C SER A 144 26.48 9.55 6.18
N CYS A 145 25.28 10.02 6.51
CA CYS A 145 24.72 11.21 5.87
C CYS A 145 25.60 12.45 6.09
N ASN A 146 25.87 13.19 5.01
CA ASN A 146 26.57 14.47 5.06
C ASN A 146 25.57 15.61 4.82
N THR A 147 25.26 16.34 5.89
CA THR A 147 24.31 17.47 5.89
C THR A 147 24.75 18.64 5.00
N ALA A 148 26.05 18.82 4.75
CA ALA A 148 26.53 19.84 3.81
C ALA A 148 26.15 19.53 2.35
N THR A 149 25.87 18.27 2.04
CA THR A 149 25.49 17.82 0.69
C THR A 149 24.07 17.27 0.64
N CYS A 150 23.35 17.26 1.76
CA CYS A 150 21.98 16.77 1.87
C CYS A 150 21.11 17.84 2.52
N SER A 151 20.42 18.61 1.68
CA SER A 151 19.54 19.69 2.11
C SER A 151 18.19 19.65 1.39
N LEU A 152 17.17 20.18 2.07
CA LEU A 152 15.84 20.40 1.50
C LEU A 152 15.94 21.33 0.27
N PRO A 153 15.03 21.20 -0.72
CA PRO A 153 13.86 20.32 -0.78
C PRO A 153 14.15 18.91 -1.33
N ASN A 154 15.41 18.60 -1.64
CA ASN A 154 15.76 17.42 -2.42
C ASN A 154 16.38 16.30 -1.59
N CYS A 155 16.85 16.59 -0.37
CA CYS A 155 17.48 15.61 0.48
C CYS A 155 17.24 15.91 1.95
N ARG A 156 16.97 14.86 2.73
CA ARG A 156 16.97 14.91 4.18
C ARG A 156 17.61 13.64 4.73
N CYS A 157 18.49 13.80 5.71
CA CYS A 157 19.09 12.67 6.42
C CYS A 157 18.05 11.96 7.29
N VAL A 158 18.30 10.70 7.62
CA VAL A 158 17.60 10.02 8.70
C VAL A 158 17.77 10.81 10.00
N GLY A 159 16.66 11.08 10.70
CA GLY A 159 16.71 11.81 11.97
C GLY A 159 15.33 12.19 12.50
N SER A 160 15.31 12.61 13.76
CA SER A 160 14.14 13.12 14.48
C SER A 160 14.12 14.65 14.59
N ASP A 161 15.13 15.33 14.05
CA ASP A 161 15.19 16.78 13.89
C ASP A 161 14.05 17.29 12.99
N ILE A 162 13.52 18.47 13.32
CA ILE A 162 12.39 19.06 12.62
C ILE A 162 12.88 19.64 11.28
N PRO A 163 12.25 19.31 10.13
CA PRO A 163 12.59 19.93 8.84
C PRO A 163 12.56 21.47 8.91
N GLY A 164 13.63 22.10 8.42
CA GLY A 164 13.76 23.56 8.40
C GLY A 164 14.12 24.20 9.74
N ASP A 165 14.52 23.41 10.73
CA ASP A 165 14.94 23.88 12.07
C ASP A 165 13.87 24.76 12.77
N LEU A 166 12.59 24.52 12.46
CA LEU A 166 11.48 25.23 13.06
C LEU A 166 11.36 24.91 14.56
N ASN A 167 10.92 25.89 15.35
CA ASN A 167 10.51 25.60 16.72
C ASN A 167 9.31 24.65 16.70
N VAL A 168 9.29 23.63 17.56
CA VAL A 168 8.20 22.64 17.63
C VAL A 168 6.81 23.28 17.73
N THR A 169 6.70 24.41 18.43
CA THR A 169 5.42 25.14 18.59
C THR A 169 4.91 25.78 17.29
N GLN A 170 5.74 25.88 16.26
CA GLN A 170 5.41 26.42 14.93
C GLN A 170 5.16 25.31 13.90
N VAL A 171 5.37 24.04 14.25
CA VAL A 171 5.20 22.91 13.32
C VAL A 171 3.76 22.42 13.35
N PRO A 172 3.06 22.29 12.22
CA PRO A 172 1.77 21.62 12.21
C PRO A 172 1.94 20.14 12.57
N GLN A 173 1.13 19.61 13.48
CA GLN A 173 1.10 18.17 13.67
C GLN A 173 0.34 17.53 12.52
N MET A 174 1.07 16.84 11.64
CA MET A 174 0.47 16.10 10.53
C MET A 174 0.02 14.72 10.98
N VAL A 175 -1.19 14.31 10.58
CA VAL A 175 -1.76 12.99 10.81
C VAL A 175 -2.05 12.36 9.45
N LEU A 176 -1.49 11.17 9.21
CA LEU A 176 -1.60 10.45 7.95
C LEU A 176 -2.48 9.23 8.15
N LEU A 177 -3.71 9.27 7.66
CA LEU A 177 -4.56 8.08 7.64
C LEU A 177 -4.29 7.33 6.34
N THR A 178 -3.88 6.07 6.45
CA THR A 178 -3.59 5.22 5.29
C THR A 178 -4.39 3.94 5.31
N PHE A 179 -4.86 3.52 4.14
CA PHE A 179 -5.55 2.25 3.95
C PHE A 179 -4.82 1.41 2.90
N ASP A 180 -4.53 0.17 3.25
CA ASP A 180 -3.93 -0.80 2.36
C ASP A 180 -5.02 -1.72 1.76
N ASP A 181 -4.65 -2.45 0.72
CA ASP A 181 -5.45 -3.42 -0.04
C ASP A 181 -6.54 -2.87 -0.97
N GLY A 182 -7.31 -3.80 -1.53
CA GLY A 182 -8.31 -3.52 -2.54
C GLY A 182 -9.53 -2.77 -2.01
N ILE A 183 -10.09 -1.92 -2.87
CA ILE A 183 -11.29 -1.14 -2.57
C ILE A 183 -12.49 -1.86 -3.19
N VAL A 184 -13.41 -2.30 -2.35
CA VAL A 184 -14.60 -3.09 -2.73
C VAL A 184 -15.85 -2.52 -2.07
N SER A 185 -17.02 -2.88 -2.58
CA SER A 185 -18.30 -2.34 -2.08
C SER A 185 -18.50 -2.48 -0.57
N SER A 186 -18.00 -3.56 0.04
CA SER A 186 -18.16 -3.82 1.49
C SER A 186 -17.34 -2.85 2.35
N ASN A 187 -16.08 -2.58 2.01
CA ASN A 187 -15.25 -1.63 2.75
C ASN A 187 -15.54 -0.18 2.39
N PHE A 188 -16.03 0.07 1.16
CA PHE A 188 -16.41 1.41 0.72
C PHE A 188 -17.52 2.04 1.57
N ILE A 189 -18.40 1.24 2.18
CA ILE A 189 -19.41 1.74 3.13
C ILE A 189 -18.74 2.49 4.30
N LYS A 190 -17.60 2.00 4.78
CA LYS A 190 -16.81 2.63 5.85
C LYS A 190 -16.05 3.83 5.32
N TYR A 191 -15.41 3.72 4.17
CA TYR A 191 -14.70 4.84 3.55
C TYR A 191 -15.63 6.01 3.21
N ASN A 192 -16.86 5.75 2.77
CA ASN A 192 -17.87 6.78 2.50
C ASN A 192 -18.33 7.51 3.78
N GLN A 193 -18.22 6.89 4.95
CA GLN A 193 -18.49 7.57 6.23
C GLN A 193 -17.30 8.41 6.72
N LEU A 194 -16.07 8.05 6.34
CA LEU A 194 -14.86 8.83 6.66
C LEU A 194 -14.68 10.00 5.68
N PHE A 195 -14.94 9.75 4.40
CA PHE A 195 -14.77 10.69 3.29
C PHE A 195 -16.08 10.81 2.50
N PRO A 196 -17.13 11.41 3.08
CA PRO A 196 -18.43 11.53 2.43
C PRO A 196 -18.37 12.38 1.15
N ALA A 197 -19.35 12.19 0.26
CA ALA A 197 -19.52 13.06 -0.91
C ALA A 197 -19.92 14.49 -0.49
N ASP A 198 -20.75 14.59 0.54
CA ASP A 198 -21.14 15.87 1.13
C ASP A 198 -19.94 16.52 1.84
N GLN A 199 -19.52 17.66 1.30
CA GLN A 199 -18.42 18.46 1.84
C GLN A 199 -18.71 19.02 3.23
N GLN A 200 -19.98 19.23 3.60
CA GLN A 200 -20.34 19.75 4.92
C GLN A 200 -20.27 18.67 6.00
N ALA A 201 -20.54 17.42 5.63
CA ALA A 201 -20.40 16.27 6.52
C ALA A 201 -18.94 15.81 6.68
N ALA A 202 -18.02 16.27 5.83
CA ALA A 202 -16.62 15.90 5.90
C ALA A 202 -15.92 16.58 7.08
N LEU A 203 -15.06 15.84 7.78
CA LEU A 203 -14.12 16.42 8.73
C LEU A 203 -13.23 17.46 8.03
N LYS A 204 -12.83 18.50 8.76
CA LYS A 204 -12.08 19.65 8.22
C LYS A 204 -10.75 19.84 8.93
N ASN A 205 -9.75 20.26 8.15
CA ASN A 205 -8.51 20.83 8.64
C ASN A 205 -8.72 22.29 9.07
N PRO A 206 -7.76 22.91 9.79
CA PRO A 206 -7.89 24.29 10.28
C PRO A 206 -8.18 25.36 9.21
N ASN A 207 -7.79 25.14 7.96
CA ASN A 207 -8.10 26.02 6.83
C ASN A 207 -9.49 25.80 6.21
N GLY A 208 -10.31 24.91 6.77
CA GLY A 208 -11.65 24.58 6.26
C GLY A 208 -11.66 23.60 5.08
N CYS A 209 -10.49 23.16 4.59
CA CYS A 209 -10.43 22.08 3.61
C CYS A 209 -10.82 20.75 4.27
N ARG A 210 -11.40 19.85 3.49
CA ARG A 210 -11.71 18.51 3.97
C ARG A 210 -10.44 17.75 4.33
N THR A 211 -10.53 16.87 5.32
CA THR A 211 -9.48 15.89 5.59
C THR A 211 -9.45 14.85 4.47
N VAL A 212 -8.27 14.27 4.25
CA VAL A 212 -8.02 13.25 3.23
C VAL A 212 -7.16 12.12 3.79
N ALA A 213 -7.18 10.98 3.12
CA ALA A 213 -6.32 9.84 3.38
C ALA A 213 -5.48 9.47 2.16
N THR A 214 -4.56 8.53 2.36
CA THR A 214 -3.81 7.86 1.30
C THR A 214 -4.24 6.40 1.21
N PHE A 215 -4.59 5.93 0.02
CA PHE A 215 -4.95 4.55 -0.24
C PHE A 215 -3.83 3.86 -1.01
N PHE A 216 -3.16 2.90 -0.40
CA PHE A 216 -2.23 1.99 -1.06
C PHE A 216 -3.04 0.84 -1.65
N VAL A 217 -3.42 0.99 -2.91
CA VAL A 217 -4.42 0.13 -3.56
C VAL A 217 -3.75 -1.05 -4.24
N SER A 218 -4.21 -2.27 -3.92
CA SER A 218 -3.85 -3.48 -4.66
C SER A 218 -4.85 -3.76 -5.79
N GLY A 219 -4.42 -4.46 -6.83
CA GLY A 219 -5.26 -4.77 -7.98
C GLY A 219 -6.32 -5.85 -7.73
N ASP A 220 -6.07 -6.75 -6.78
CA ASP A 220 -6.95 -7.88 -6.49
C ASP A 220 -8.33 -7.42 -6.01
N TYR A 221 -9.36 -7.87 -6.74
CA TYR A 221 -10.78 -7.62 -6.45
C TYR A 221 -11.20 -6.14 -6.41
N THR A 222 -10.29 -5.19 -6.65
CA THR A 222 -10.57 -3.75 -6.58
C THR A 222 -11.55 -3.28 -7.64
N ASP A 223 -12.59 -2.57 -7.19
CA ASP A 223 -13.46 -1.78 -8.06
C ASP A 223 -12.80 -0.42 -8.35
N MET A 224 -12.28 -0.28 -9.58
CA MET A 224 -11.62 0.95 -10.03
C MET A 224 -12.56 2.16 -10.11
N GLY A 225 -13.88 1.95 -10.19
CA GLY A 225 -14.88 3.03 -10.08
C GLY A 225 -14.97 3.60 -8.67
N LEU A 226 -14.83 2.74 -7.65
CA LEU A 226 -14.76 3.17 -6.24
C LEU A 226 -13.43 3.87 -5.93
N VAL A 227 -12.31 3.39 -6.51
CA VAL A 227 -11.02 4.08 -6.49
C VAL A 227 -11.17 5.50 -7.04
N LYS A 228 -11.75 5.64 -8.24
CA LYS A 228 -12.02 6.94 -8.83
C LYS A 228 -12.86 7.82 -7.91
N THR A 229 -13.91 7.27 -7.31
CA THR A 229 -14.79 8.02 -6.39
C THR A 229 -14.03 8.57 -5.18
N LEU A 230 -13.11 7.81 -4.58
CA LEU A 230 -12.28 8.29 -3.47
C LEU A 230 -11.25 9.32 -3.94
N SER A 231 -10.67 9.14 -5.13
CA SER A 231 -9.72 10.10 -5.71
C SER A 231 -10.36 11.43 -6.09
N ASP A 232 -11.57 11.42 -6.66
CA ASP A 232 -12.37 12.61 -6.97
C ASP A 232 -12.74 13.39 -5.69
N ARG A 233 -12.77 12.70 -4.55
CA ARG A 233 -12.97 13.30 -3.22
C ARG A 233 -11.69 13.85 -2.60
N GLY A 234 -10.57 13.84 -3.31
CA GLY A 234 -9.30 14.42 -2.90
C GLY A 234 -8.34 13.45 -2.22
N ASN A 235 -8.72 12.18 -2.02
CA ASN A 235 -7.82 11.19 -1.42
C ASN A 235 -6.69 10.81 -2.38
N GLU A 236 -5.52 10.58 -1.81
CA GLU A 236 -4.35 10.13 -2.57
C GLU A 236 -4.45 8.64 -2.88
N MET A 237 -4.13 8.27 -4.13
CA MET A 237 -3.99 6.88 -4.55
C MET A 237 -2.50 6.57 -4.74
N ALA A 238 -2.05 5.46 -4.17
CA ALA A 238 -0.68 4.97 -4.23
C ALA A 238 -0.68 3.47 -4.57
N SER A 239 0.43 2.98 -5.12
CA SER A 239 0.54 1.60 -5.59
C SER A 239 0.77 0.61 -4.45
N HIS A 240 0.03 -0.50 -4.43
CA HIS A 240 0.25 -1.63 -3.52
C HIS A 240 0.30 -2.96 -4.26
N SER A 241 0.95 -2.96 -5.43
CA SER A 241 1.03 -4.07 -6.40
C SER A 241 -0.29 -4.42 -7.08
N ILE A 242 -0.23 -5.20 -8.16
CA ILE A 242 -1.43 -5.69 -8.84
C ILE A 242 -1.97 -6.91 -8.09
N SER A 243 -1.12 -7.90 -7.83
CA SER A 243 -1.54 -9.22 -7.34
C SER A 243 -1.45 -9.40 -5.83
N HIS A 244 -1.05 -8.35 -5.10
CA HIS A 244 -0.72 -8.44 -3.68
C HIS A 244 0.22 -9.61 -3.35
N GLY A 245 1.06 -10.02 -4.31
CA GLY A 245 1.95 -11.17 -4.18
C GLY A 245 3.14 -10.87 -3.27
N GLN A 246 3.81 -11.92 -2.79
CA GLN A 246 4.95 -11.76 -1.89
C GLN A 246 6.22 -11.30 -2.65
N PRO A 247 6.75 -10.11 -2.37
CA PRO A 247 7.78 -9.49 -3.20
C PRO A 247 9.21 -9.97 -2.92
N GLY A 248 9.41 -10.81 -1.91
CA GLY A 248 10.73 -11.31 -1.49
C GLY A 248 11.51 -12.08 -2.58
N TRP A 249 10.83 -12.52 -3.64
CA TRP A 249 11.41 -13.26 -4.76
C TRP A 249 11.23 -12.55 -6.11
N TRP A 250 10.69 -11.33 -6.11
CA TRP A 250 10.46 -10.59 -7.34
C TRP A 250 11.78 -10.09 -7.91
N ASP A 251 12.03 -10.43 -9.17
CA ASP A 251 13.06 -9.78 -9.97
C ASP A 251 12.59 -8.39 -10.41
N ARG A 252 13.46 -7.68 -11.14
CA ARG A 252 13.15 -6.33 -11.60
C ARG A 252 11.92 -6.26 -12.50
N ALA A 253 11.67 -7.27 -13.34
CA ALA A 253 10.54 -7.31 -14.24
C ALA A 253 9.23 -7.51 -13.45
N ALA A 254 9.23 -8.38 -12.45
CA ALA A 254 8.11 -8.56 -11.55
C ALA A 254 7.80 -7.28 -10.76
N TRP A 255 8.80 -6.60 -10.20
CA TRP A 255 8.61 -5.30 -9.53
C TRP A 255 8.00 -4.23 -10.44
N ASP A 256 8.44 -4.15 -11.70
CA ASP A 256 7.87 -3.22 -12.69
C ASP A 256 6.42 -3.58 -13.02
N GLN A 257 6.15 -4.86 -13.31
CA GLN A 257 4.82 -5.35 -13.61
C GLN A 257 3.85 -5.08 -12.46
N GLU A 258 4.26 -5.34 -11.23
CA GLU A 258 3.42 -5.27 -10.05
C GLU A 258 3.21 -3.83 -9.59
N ILE A 259 4.29 -3.12 -9.24
CA ILE A 259 4.19 -1.79 -8.62
C ILE A 259 3.95 -0.70 -9.66
N GLN A 260 4.74 -0.67 -10.73
CA GLN A 260 4.55 0.32 -11.79
C GLN A 260 3.30 0.00 -12.64
N GLY A 261 2.96 -1.28 -12.83
CA GLY A 261 1.70 -1.66 -13.47
C GLY A 261 0.48 -1.20 -12.68
N MET A 262 0.46 -1.36 -11.35
CA MET A 262 -0.64 -0.86 -10.54
C MET A 262 -0.72 0.68 -10.56
N ARG A 263 0.44 1.36 -10.52
CA ARG A 263 0.51 2.83 -10.70
C ARG A 263 -0.16 3.30 -12.00
N LYS A 264 0.09 2.59 -13.11
CA LYS A 264 -0.55 2.86 -14.41
C LYS A 264 -2.06 2.64 -14.37
N ARG A 265 -2.53 1.55 -13.73
CA ARG A 265 -3.97 1.28 -13.57
C ARG A 265 -4.68 2.36 -12.75
N LEU A 266 -4.05 2.83 -11.67
CA LEU A 266 -4.58 3.92 -10.84
C LEU A 266 -4.66 5.23 -11.61
N GLY A 267 -3.61 5.59 -12.37
CA GLY A 267 -3.64 6.77 -13.24
C GLY A 267 -4.80 6.71 -14.25
N GLN A 268 -4.96 5.56 -14.93
CA GLN A 268 -6.08 5.34 -15.86
C GLN A 268 -7.45 5.45 -15.19
N ALA A 269 -7.65 4.79 -14.04
CA ALA A 269 -8.92 4.78 -13.32
C ALA A 269 -9.33 6.18 -12.82
N THR A 270 -8.35 6.97 -12.35
CA THR A 270 -8.59 8.30 -11.78
C THR A 270 -8.58 9.41 -12.83
N GLY A 271 -8.16 9.13 -14.07
CA GLY A 271 -7.97 10.13 -15.11
C GLY A 271 -6.77 11.06 -14.86
N ARG A 272 -5.84 10.64 -13.98
CA ARG A 272 -4.64 11.40 -13.61
C ARG A 272 -3.42 10.90 -14.39
N GLY A 273 -2.42 11.77 -14.57
CA GLY A 273 -1.14 11.35 -15.12
C GLY A 273 -0.48 10.30 -14.23
N VAL A 274 0.25 9.33 -14.81
CA VAL A 274 0.97 8.30 -14.03
C VAL A 274 1.94 8.93 -13.02
N SER A 275 2.55 10.07 -13.37
CA SER A 275 3.43 10.84 -12.48
C SER A 275 2.74 11.41 -11.24
N GLU A 276 1.41 11.59 -11.26
CA GLU A 276 0.62 12.06 -10.12
C GLU A 276 0.36 10.96 -9.08
N ILE A 277 0.48 9.69 -9.46
CA ILE A 277 0.48 8.57 -8.51
C ILE A 277 1.91 8.48 -7.96
N ARG A 278 2.18 9.14 -6.83
CA ARG A 278 3.56 9.44 -6.39
C ARG A 278 4.19 8.35 -5.51
N GLY A 279 3.37 7.53 -4.86
CA GLY A 279 3.80 6.62 -3.82
C GLY A 279 3.62 5.15 -4.11
N MET A 280 4.32 4.33 -3.32
CA MET A 280 4.04 2.91 -3.18
C MET A 280 4.17 2.44 -1.72
N ARG A 281 3.57 1.29 -1.43
CA ARG A 281 3.84 0.47 -0.25
C ARG A 281 3.93 -0.98 -0.67
N SER A 282 4.87 -1.73 -0.12
CA SER A 282 5.14 -3.10 -0.53
C SER A 282 4.17 -4.05 0.17
N PRO A 283 3.59 -5.05 -0.53
CA PRO A 283 2.75 -6.06 0.11
C PRO A 283 3.45 -6.69 1.31
N TYR A 284 2.70 -6.85 2.40
CA TYR A 284 3.19 -7.39 3.68
C TYR A 284 4.35 -6.61 4.31
N LEU A 285 4.61 -5.38 3.85
CA LEU A 285 5.80 -4.59 4.18
C LEU A 285 7.12 -5.32 3.86
N VAL A 286 7.13 -6.27 2.92
CA VAL A 286 8.35 -7.01 2.56
C VAL A 286 9.16 -6.19 1.55
N LEU A 287 10.39 -5.82 1.92
CA LEU A 287 11.27 -5.04 1.04
C LEU A 287 11.89 -5.91 -0.06
N GLY A 288 11.99 -5.36 -1.27
CA GLY A 288 12.68 -5.96 -2.42
C GLY A 288 14.14 -5.57 -2.55
N GLY A 289 14.70 -4.90 -1.54
CA GLY A 289 16.07 -4.42 -1.55
C GLY A 289 16.36 -3.57 -2.77
N GLU A 290 17.57 -3.73 -3.30
CA GLU A 290 18.06 -2.93 -4.42
C GLU A 290 17.14 -2.97 -5.66
N THR A 291 16.46 -4.09 -5.89
CA THR A 291 15.55 -4.25 -7.02
C THR A 291 14.36 -3.32 -6.90
N GLN A 292 13.75 -3.22 -5.72
CA GLN A 292 12.66 -2.29 -5.44
C GLN A 292 13.11 -0.85 -5.67
N PHE A 293 14.15 -0.39 -4.97
CA PHE A 293 14.50 1.04 -4.98
C PHE A 293 15.09 1.51 -6.31
N SER A 294 15.80 0.64 -7.05
CA SER A 294 16.21 0.96 -8.42
C SER A 294 15.01 1.06 -9.37
N MET A 295 14.02 0.16 -9.24
CA MET A 295 12.78 0.23 -10.01
C MET A 295 12.01 1.53 -9.74
N LEU A 296 11.89 1.91 -8.47
CA LEU A 296 11.20 3.13 -8.07
C LEU A 296 11.86 4.38 -8.65
N GLN A 297 13.20 4.45 -8.57
CA GLN A 297 13.95 5.58 -9.12
C GLN A 297 13.80 5.67 -10.64
N ASP A 298 13.98 4.56 -11.35
CA ASP A 298 13.90 4.54 -12.81
C ASP A 298 12.49 4.87 -13.33
N ASN A 299 11.46 4.54 -12.55
CA ASN A 299 10.06 4.84 -12.87
C ASN A 299 9.56 6.19 -12.28
N GLY A 300 10.43 6.96 -11.61
CA GLY A 300 10.06 8.28 -11.08
C GLY A 300 8.96 8.23 -10.02
N PHE A 301 8.99 7.23 -9.14
CA PHE A 301 8.23 7.31 -7.89
C PHE A 301 8.87 8.36 -6.99
N LEU A 302 8.05 9.04 -6.20
CA LEU A 302 8.56 9.99 -5.21
C LEU A 302 8.94 9.31 -3.91
N TYR A 303 8.10 8.38 -3.45
CA TYR A 303 8.27 7.80 -2.13
C TYR A 303 7.92 6.32 -2.06
N ASP A 304 8.61 5.65 -1.15
CA ASP A 304 8.23 4.37 -0.56
C ASP A 304 7.72 4.62 0.88
N SER A 305 6.79 3.78 1.32
CA SER A 305 6.34 3.74 2.71
C SER A 305 6.23 2.29 3.14
N SER A 306 7.34 1.57 3.07
CA SER A 306 7.41 0.15 3.40
C SER A 306 8.37 -0.13 4.54
N MET A 307 9.28 0.83 4.86
CA MET A 307 10.21 0.66 5.95
C MET A 307 9.52 0.89 7.29
N TYR A 308 9.70 -0.03 8.22
CA TYR A 308 9.34 0.19 9.62
C TYR A 308 10.55 0.21 10.54
N GLY A 309 10.39 0.92 11.64
CA GLY A 309 11.45 1.10 12.62
C GLY A 309 10.92 1.65 13.95
N GLY A 310 11.85 2.02 14.83
CA GLY A 310 11.57 2.40 16.20
C GLY A 310 11.80 1.24 17.17
N SER A 311 11.79 1.56 18.46
CA SER A 311 12.12 0.60 19.50
C SER A 311 11.00 -0.44 19.71
N LEU A 312 11.36 -1.69 19.99
CA LEU A 312 10.40 -2.76 20.31
C LEU A 312 9.97 -2.76 21.79
N VAL A 313 10.65 -2.00 22.65
CA VAL A 313 10.54 -2.10 24.11
C VAL A 313 10.24 -0.77 24.80
N GLU A 314 10.81 0.31 24.29
CA GLU A 314 10.66 1.68 24.79
C GLU A 314 9.89 2.56 23.80
N ASP A 315 8.98 3.39 24.31
CA ASP A 315 8.19 4.36 23.55
C ASP A 315 8.61 5.83 23.82
N GLU A 316 9.80 6.03 24.39
CA GLU A 316 10.30 7.35 24.82
C GLU A 316 11.05 8.14 23.74
N ALA A 317 11.64 7.44 22.77
CA ALA A 317 12.41 8.08 21.71
C ALA A 317 11.53 8.99 20.84
N SER A 318 12.09 10.14 20.45
CA SER A 318 11.43 11.04 19.50
C SER A 318 11.22 10.31 18.16
N PRO A 319 9.99 10.27 17.62
CA PRO A 319 9.72 9.53 16.39
C PRO A 319 10.45 10.12 15.17
N LEU A 320 10.72 9.29 14.17
CA LEU A 320 11.44 9.73 12.97
C LEU A 320 10.59 10.65 12.09
N TRP A 321 11.27 11.58 11.42
CA TRP A 321 10.74 12.30 10.27
C TRP A 321 11.09 11.56 8.97
N PRO A 322 10.31 11.73 7.87
CA PRO A 322 10.67 11.21 6.56
C PRO A 322 12.07 11.66 6.12
N PHE A 323 12.72 10.84 5.30
CA PHE A 323 14.09 11.06 4.87
C PHE A 323 14.27 10.59 3.43
N THR A 324 15.35 10.99 2.79
CA THR A 324 15.70 10.51 1.45
C THR A 324 16.68 9.36 1.50
N LEU A 325 16.60 8.46 0.52
CA LEU A 325 17.53 7.36 0.34
C LEU A 325 18.82 7.77 -0.40
N LYS A 326 19.17 9.08 -0.40
CA LYS A 326 20.48 9.53 -0.90
C LYS A 326 21.64 8.88 -0.15
N TYR A 327 21.46 8.60 1.13
CA TYR A 327 22.39 7.81 1.94
C TYR A 327 21.66 6.56 2.43
N PRO A 328 22.33 5.39 2.45
CA PRO A 328 21.71 4.17 2.97
C PRO A 328 21.23 4.35 4.42
N PRO A 329 20.01 3.91 4.78
CA PRO A 329 19.46 4.06 6.12
C PRO A 329 20.12 3.12 7.16
N MET A 330 21.04 2.25 6.75
CA MET A 330 21.67 1.19 7.56
C MET A 330 22.55 1.67 8.73
N THR A 331 22.50 2.95 9.10
CA THR A 331 23.23 3.47 10.25
C THR A 331 22.57 3.14 11.60
N SER A 332 21.33 2.63 11.66
CA SER A 332 20.76 2.02 12.88
C SER A 332 19.51 1.15 12.62
N GLN A 333 19.33 0.10 13.45
CA GLN A 333 18.10 -0.72 13.50
C GLN A 333 16.83 0.10 13.85
N ALA A 334 16.97 1.37 14.23
CA ALA A 334 15.83 2.22 14.55
C ALA A 334 15.04 2.67 13.31
N VAL A 335 15.54 2.44 12.09
CA VAL A 335 15.02 3.04 10.86
C VAL A 335 14.44 2.00 9.91
N CYS A 336 15.18 0.91 9.73
CA CYS A 336 14.80 -0.22 8.88
C CYS A 336 15.37 -1.47 9.55
N ASP A 337 14.55 -2.19 10.31
CA ASP A 337 14.94 -3.45 10.97
C ASP A 337 14.37 -4.68 10.27
N GLN A 338 14.15 -4.54 8.96
CA GLN A 338 13.65 -5.55 8.07
C GLN A 338 14.79 -6.16 7.25
N PRO A 339 14.65 -7.39 6.76
CA PRO A 339 15.50 -7.88 5.68
C PRO A 339 15.39 -6.97 4.44
N ASN A 340 16.46 -6.92 3.64
CA ASN A 340 16.50 -6.21 2.36
C ASN A 340 16.31 -4.68 2.45
N CYS A 341 16.77 -4.04 3.52
CA CYS A 341 16.96 -2.59 3.53
C CYS A 341 17.96 -2.16 2.42
N PRO A 342 17.79 -1.01 1.76
CA PRO A 342 18.69 -0.57 0.70
C PRO A 342 20.08 -0.24 1.24
N ALA A 343 21.09 -0.71 0.52
CA ALA A 343 22.52 -0.48 0.75
C ALA A 343 23.13 0.54 -0.20
N ARG A 344 22.45 0.85 -1.32
CA ARG A 344 22.87 1.85 -2.30
C ARG A 344 22.11 3.15 -2.13
N SER A 345 22.58 4.16 -2.85
CA SER A 345 21.99 5.49 -2.90
C SER A 345 20.89 5.57 -3.97
N TYR A 346 19.72 6.05 -3.57
CA TYR A 346 18.53 6.32 -4.38
C TYR A 346 18.04 7.75 -4.09
N PRO A 347 18.79 8.79 -4.51
CA PRO A 347 18.62 10.16 -4.04
C PRO A 347 17.26 10.81 -4.33
N GLN A 348 16.48 10.25 -5.27
CA GLN A 348 15.17 10.77 -5.65
C GLN A 348 14.03 10.17 -4.81
N ILE A 349 14.30 9.09 -4.06
CA ILE A 349 13.29 8.38 -3.30
C ILE A 349 13.28 8.88 -1.86
N TRP A 350 12.09 9.30 -1.43
CA TRP A 350 11.78 9.53 -0.02
C TRP A 350 11.28 8.24 0.61
N GLU A 351 11.75 7.95 1.82
CA GLU A 351 11.12 6.98 2.70
C GLU A 351 10.19 7.71 3.66
N VAL A 352 8.95 7.26 3.73
CA VAL A 352 7.98 7.66 4.75
C VAL A 352 7.81 6.49 5.71
N PRO A 353 8.62 6.44 6.79
CA PRO A 353 8.72 5.24 7.60
C PRO A 353 7.45 5.01 8.43
N LEU A 354 7.06 3.74 8.58
CA LEU A 354 6.11 3.32 9.59
C LEU A 354 6.81 3.29 10.94
N VAL A 355 6.69 4.40 11.67
CA VAL A 355 7.19 4.49 13.03
C VAL A 355 6.31 3.64 13.93
N ARG A 356 6.92 2.65 14.61
CA ARG A 356 6.22 1.75 15.52
C ARG A 356 5.28 2.47 16.48
N GLN A 357 4.13 1.86 16.68
CA GLN A 357 3.12 2.23 17.66
C GLN A 357 3.13 1.24 18.82
N TYR A 358 2.51 1.64 19.93
CA TYR A 358 2.49 0.85 21.15
C TYR A 358 1.07 0.73 21.68
N THR A 359 0.69 -0.48 22.09
CA THR A 359 -0.55 -0.73 22.83
C THR A 359 -0.54 0.05 24.15
N LEU A 360 -1.69 0.09 24.82
CA LEU A 360 -1.79 0.68 26.17
C LEU A 360 -0.89 -0.04 27.18
N THR A 361 -0.57 -1.31 26.96
CA THR A 361 0.34 -2.12 27.78
C THR A 361 1.80 -2.03 27.34
N GLY A 362 2.11 -1.28 26.28
CA GLY A 362 3.49 -1.04 25.80
C GLY A 362 3.99 -2.02 24.74
N ALA A 363 3.18 -2.95 24.25
CA ALA A 363 3.58 -3.85 23.17
C ALA A 363 3.67 -3.10 21.84
N ALA A 364 4.77 -3.26 21.11
CA ALA A 364 5.01 -2.54 19.86
C ALA A 364 4.37 -3.23 18.64
N CYS A 365 3.99 -2.45 17.62
CA CYS A 365 3.48 -2.91 16.34
C CYS A 365 3.88 -1.94 15.20
N SER A 366 4.05 -2.44 13.99
CA SER A 366 4.40 -1.59 12.82
C SER A 366 3.18 -0.95 12.17
N MET A 367 2.07 -1.68 12.07
CA MET A 367 0.77 -1.20 11.57
C MET A 367 -0.17 -0.97 12.75
N THR A 368 -1.07 0.00 12.65
CA THR A 368 -2.02 0.33 13.73
C THR A 368 -2.96 -0.83 14.04
N ASP A 369 -3.40 -1.55 13.01
CA ASP A 369 -4.25 -2.73 13.16
C ASP A 369 -3.49 -4.01 13.56
N GLY A 370 -2.16 -4.00 13.50
CA GLY A 370 -1.30 -5.05 14.02
C GLY A 370 -1.12 -5.00 15.53
N CYS A 371 -1.52 -3.92 16.19
CA CYS A 371 -1.48 -3.80 17.65
C CYS A 371 -2.64 -4.57 18.29
N ASN A 372 -2.32 -5.49 19.19
CA ASN A 372 -3.32 -6.24 19.94
C ASN A 372 -3.96 -5.35 21.02
N LEU A 373 -5.24 -5.00 20.85
CA LEU A 373 -6.02 -4.20 21.81
C LEU A 373 -6.85 -5.06 22.77
N GLY A 374 -6.63 -6.38 22.79
CA GLY A 374 -7.42 -7.34 23.54
C GLY A 374 -8.66 -7.82 22.78
N SER A 375 -9.40 -8.75 23.40
CA SER A 375 -10.50 -9.47 22.73
C SER A 375 -11.77 -8.65 22.50
N SER A 376 -11.97 -7.58 23.28
CA SER A 376 -13.18 -6.75 23.22
C SER A 376 -12.87 -5.33 23.69
N PRO A 377 -12.04 -4.56 22.96
CA PRO A 377 -11.74 -3.19 23.36
C PRO A 377 -13.02 -2.35 23.28
N SER A 378 -13.25 -1.52 24.31
CA SER A 378 -14.29 -0.50 24.24
C SER A 378 -13.88 0.58 23.24
N LYS A 379 -14.85 1.37 22.78
CA LYS A 379 -14.57 2.58 21.99
C LYS A 379 -13.53 3.49 22.68
N LYS A 380 -13.61 3.62 24.01
CA LYS A 380 -12.69 4.42 24.82
C LYS A 380 -11.26 3.86 24.78
N ASP A 381 -11.11 2.53 24.76
CA ASP A 381 -9.78 1.89 24.70
C ASP A 381 -9.13 2.13 23.35
N VAL A 382 -9.90 2.05 22.26
CA VAL A 382 -9.41 2.38 20.90
C VAL A 382 -8.96 3.83 20.83
N VAL A 383 -9.78 4.77 21.31
CA VAL A 383 -9.43 6.21 21.34
C VAL A 383 -8.20 6.44 22.24
N ALA A 384 -8.12 5.81 23.40
CA ALA A 384 -6.98 5.93 24.30
C ALA A 384 -5.69 5.42 23.66
N TYR A 385 -5.76 4.30 22.93
CA TYR A 385 -4.64 3.74 22.18
C TYR A 385 -4.15 4.69 21.07
N LEU A 386 -5.07 5.21 20.25
CA LEU A 386 -4.74 6.16 19.19
C LEU A 386 -4.15 7.45 19.78
N ARG A 387 -4.77 7.97 20.84
CA ARG A 387 -4.31 9.18 21.54
C ARG A 387 -2.94 9.00 22.20
N LYS A 388 -2.66 7.83 22.80
CA LYS A 388 -1.32 7.51 23.35
C LYS A 388 -0.26 7.70 22.28
N ASN A 389 -0.47 7.12 21.11
CA ASN A 389 0.50 7.18 20.01
C ASN A 389 0.56 8.57 19.37
N PHE A 390 -0.56 9.24 19.16
CA PHE A 390 -0.58 10.63 18.71
C PHE A 390 0.21 11.56 19.63
N ASN A 391 -0.02 11.48 20.94
CA ASN A 391 0.70 12.30 21.91
C ASN A 391 2.21 12.06 21.85
N ARG A 392 2.64 10.85 21.47
CA ARG A 392 4.07 10.52 21.32
C ARG A 392 4.77 11.42 20.29
N HIS A 393 4.06 11.78 19.23
CA HIS A 393 4.50 12.70 18.19
C HIS A 393 4.25 14.15 18.60
N TYR A 394 3.02 14.45 19.02
CA TYR A 394 2.52 15.80 19.28
C TYR A 394 3.29 16.56 20.36
N THR A 395 3.68 15.88 21.44
CA THR A 395 4.37 16.51 22.58
C THR A 395 5.89 16.48 22.46
N ARG A 396 6.45 15.82 21.44
CA ARG A 396 7.90 15.72 21.23
C ARG A 396 8.35 16.60 20.07
N ASN A 397 8.44 16.05 18.86
CA ASN A 397 9.01 16.73 17.70
C ASN A 397 8.00 16.96 16.57
N ARG A 398 6.71 16.67 16.80
CA ARG A 398 5.61 16.79 15.84
C ARG A 398 5.85 16.09 14.50
N SER A 399 6.65 15.02 14.48
CA SER A 399 6.79 14.22 13.26
C SER A 399 5.44 13.63 12.85
N PRO A 400 5.23 13.28 11.57
CA PRO A 400 3.93 12.83 11.10
C PRO A 400 3.46 11.57 11.86
N PHE A 401 2.25 11.63 12.40
CA PHE A 401 1.62 10.48 13.05
C PHE A 401 0.81 9.69 12.01
N MET A 402 1.31 8.53 11.60
CA MET A 402 0.65 7.69 10.61
C MET A 402 -0.24 6.65 11.29
N ILE A 403 -1.53 6.62 10.92
CA ILE A 403 -2.50 5.60 11.28
C ILE A 403 -2.66 4.68 10.06
N SER A 404 -1.98 3.54 10.08
CA SER A 404 -1.91 2.62 8.93
C SER A 404 -2.76 1.38 9.17
N LEU A 405 -3.75 1.14 8.31
CA LEU A 405 -4.84 0.20 8.55
C LEU A 405 -5.20 -0.61 7.30
N HIS A 406 -5.75 -1.79 7.52
CA HIS A 406 -6.56 -2.54 6.57
C HIS A 406 -8.04 -2.44 6.97
N SER A 407 -8.93 -2.48 5.98
CA SER A 407 -10.38 -2.44 6.23
C SER A 407 -10.89 -3.59 7.13
N TYR A 408 -10.16 -4.73 7.15
CA TYR A 408 -10.42 -5.87 8.03
C TYR A 408 -10.50 -5.47 9.52
N TRP A 409 -9.73 -4.48 9.95
CA TRP A 409 -9.71 -4.01 11.35
C TRP A 409 -11.10 -3.58 11.84
N PHE A 410 -11.93 -3.03 10.95
CA PHE A 410 -13.29 -2.58 11.25
C PHE A 410 -14.31 -3.70 11.48
N GLY A 411 -14.02 -4.91 11.00
CA GLY A 411 -14.85 -6.09 11.22
C GLY A 411 -14.40 -6.95 12.39
N ASN A 412 -13.11 -6.86 12.78
CA ASN A 412 -12.49 -7.84 13.66
C ASN A 412 -12.00 -7.29 14.99
N VAL A 413 -11.86 -5.97 15.10
CA VAL A 413 -11.57 -5.30 16.37
C VAL A 413 -12.82 -4.54 16.79
N GLN A 414 -13.39 -4.94 17.93
CA GLN A 414 -14.64 -4.35 18.40
C GLN A 414 -14.48 -2.84 18.62
N ASN A 415 -15.48 -2.07 18.20
CA ASN A 415 -15.50 -0.60 18.30
C ASN A 415 -14.36 0.14 17.58
N SER A 416 -13.51 -0.54 16.78
CA SER A 416 -12.35 0.06 16.13
C SER A 416 -12.75 1.20 15.20
N PHE A 417 -13.78 0.98 14.37
CA PHE A 417 -14.27 1.99 13.44
C PHE A 417 -14.88 3.21 14.16
N GLN A 418 -15.67 2.98 15.20
CA GLN A 418 -16.28 4.05 15.99
C GLN A 418 -15.22 4.84 16.76
N GLY A 419 -14.23 4.15 17.33
CA GLY A 419 -13.11 4.78 18.03
C GLY A 419 -12.23 5.59 17.10
N LEU A 420 -11.94 5.08 15.89
CA LEU A 420 -11.22 5.84 14.87
C LEU A 420 -11.99 7.11 14.46
N LYS A 421 -13.30 6.99 14.17
CA LYS A 421 -14.13 8.15 13.82
C LYS A 421 -14.13 9.22 14.91
N GLU A 422 -14.28 8.81 16.18
CA GLU A 422 -14.23 9.72 17.32
C GLU A 422 -12.88 10.42 17.41
N PHE A 423 -11.80 9.65 17.32
CA PHE A 423 -10.45 10.20 17.39
C PHE A 423 -10.16 11.20 16.25
N LEU A 424 -10.51 10.88 15.00
CA LEU A 424 -10.32 11.81 13.87
C LEU A 424 -11.17 13.09 14.02
N ALA A 425 -12.38 12.96 14.58
CA ALA A 425 -13.22 14.12 14.88
C ALA A 425 -12.62 15.01 15.97
N GLU A 426 -12.04 14.43 17.03
CA GLU A 426 -11.30 15.18 18.06
C GLU A 426 -10.13 15.95 17.45
N LEU A 427 -9.33 15.30 16.59
CA LEU A 427 -8.19 15.93 15.92
C LEU A 427 -8.62 17.09 15.01
N SER A 428 -9.79 16.99 14.37
CA SER A 428 -10.35 18.07 13.53
C SER A 428 -10.73 19.32 14.34
N GLY A 429 -10.87 19.20 15.66
CA GLY A 429 -11.12 20.33 16.57
C GLY A 429 -9.84 21.02 17.05
N MET A 430 -8.65 20.51 16.70
CA MET A 430 -7.37 21.07 17.13
C MET A 430 -6.82 22.05 16.07
N PRO A 431 -6.50 23.30 16.43
CA PRO A 431 -6.14 24.34 15.45
C PRO A 431 -4.77 24.15 14.78
N ASP A 432 -3.94 23.26 15.33
CA ASP A 432 -2.58 22.98 14.89
C ASP A 432 -2.38 21.54 14.37
N VAL A 433 -3.46 20.79 14.19
CA VAL A 433 -3.43 19.41 13.67
C VAL A 433 -4.03 19.35 12.27
N TRP A 434 -3.33 18.66 11.37
CA TRP A 434 -3.66 18.58 9.95
C TRP A 434 -3.73 17.11 9.51
N GLN A 435 -4.90 16.67 9.09
CA GLN A 435 -5.13 15.35 8.52
C GLN A 435 -4.98 15.43 7.00
N VAL A 436 -3.83 14.99 6.50
CA VAL A 436 -3.36 15.20 5.13
C VAL A 436 -2.89 13.89 4.50
N SER A 437 -2.76 13.89 3.17
CA SER A 437 -2.19 12.76 2.44
C SER A 437 -0.68 12.65 2.65
N VAL A 438 -0.10 11.50 2.31
CA VAL A 438 1.36 11.30 2.40
C VAL A 438 2.11 12.28 1.48
N SER A 439 1.63 12.47 0.25
CA SER A 439 2.19 13.46 -0.68
C SER A 439 2.09 14.90 -0.14
N GLN A 440 0.95 15.29 0.44
CA GLN A 440 0.79 16.62 1.05
C GLN A 440 1.76 16.83 2.21
N MET A 441 1.94 15.82 3.07
CA MET A 441 2.93 15.86 4.14
C MET A 441 4.35 15.99 3.58
N LEU A 442 4.71 15.23 2.54
CA LEU A 442 6.03 15.33 1.92
C LEU A 442 6.27 16.70 1.27
N ASP A 443 5.24 17.33 0.72
CA ASP A 443 5.35 18.68 0.17
C ASP A 443 5.72 19.70 1.26
N TRP A 444 5.17 19.55 2.49
CA TRP A 444 5.59 20.33 3.66
C TRP A 444 7.01 19.96 4.11
N VAL A 445 7.35 18.68 4.23
CA VAL A 445 8.70 18.25 4.64
C VAL A 445 9.78 18.80 3.71
N ARG A 446 9.49 18.87 2.40
CA ARG A 446 10.40 19.42 1.40
C ARG A 446 10.49 20.94 1.47
N ASN A 447 9.43 21.63 1.88
CA ASN A 447 9.37 23.09 1.97
C ASN A 447 8.70 23.50 3.29
N PRO A 448 9.40 23.32 4.43
CA PRO A 448 8.79 23.50 5.74
C PRO A 448 8.42 24.96 5.95
N LEU A 449 7.15 25.18 6.31
CA LEU A 449 6.58 26.48 6.64
C LEU A 449 6.03 26.46 8.06
N PRO A 450 6.23 27.53 8.85
CA PRO A 450 5.57 27.66 10.14
C PRO A 450 4.04 27.73 9.97
N MET A 451 3.30 27.37 11.02
CA MET A 451 1.83 27.27 10.98
C MET A 451 1.11 28.53 10.47
N ASP A 452 1.67 29.72 10.73
CA ASP A 452 1.13 31.02 10.32
C ASP A 452 1.35 31.35 8.83
N ARG A 453 2.06 30.49 8.09
CA ARG A 453 2.34 30.62 6.65
C ARG A 453 1.86 29.42 5.82
N LEU A 454 1.01 28.55 6.39
CA LEU A 454 0.54 27.35 5.67
C LEU A 454 -0.38 27.66 4.49
N ASP A 455 -0.91 28.89 4.40
CA ASP A 455 -1.62 29.41 3.23
C ASP A 455 -0.74 29.47 1.97
N GLU A 456 0.58 29.58 2.13
CA GLU A 456 1.53 29.55 1.01
C GLU A 456 1.76 28.13 0.44
N LEU A 457 1.44 27.08 1.21
CA LEU A 457 1.60 25.70 0.76
C LEU A 457 0.40 25.31 -0.13
N THR A 458 0.55 25.48 -1.43
CA THR A 458 -0.53 25.27 -2.42
C THR A 458 -1.14 23.86 -2.34
N SER A 459 -0.34 22.83 -2.03
CA SER A 459 -0.83 21.45 -1.95
C SER A 459 -1.81 21.20 -0.78
N TRP A 460 -1.90 22.12 0.19
CA TRP A 460 -2.82 22.03 1.33
C TRP A 460 -4.07 22.89 1.17
N GLN A 461 -4.14 23.70 0.11
CA GLN A 461 -5.30 24.52 -0.18
C GLN A 461 -6.42 23.70 -0.84
N CYS A 462 -7.64 24.22 -0.68
CA CYS A 462 -8.80 23.82 -1.46
C CYS A 462 -8.93 24.74 -2.68
#